data_AF-A0AA39DWE2-F1
#
_entry.id   AF-A0AA39DWE2-F1
#
_cell.length_a   1.000
_cell.length_b   1.000
_cell.length_c   1.000
_cell.angle_alpha   90.00
_cell.angle_beta   90.00
_cell.angle_gamma   90.00
#
_symmetry.space_group_name_H-M   'P 1'
#
loop_
_entity.id
_entity.type
_entity.pdbx_description
1 polymer ?
#
loop_
_entity_poly.entity_id
_entity_poly.type
_entity_poly.pdbx_seq_one_letter_code
_entity_poly.pdbx_strand_id
1 'polypeptide(L)'
;MALAAALAVNHHLLCFSNPRTVTWVPTKLKPQKRAYLCLTSCTSSSSSSSSSSSSSTSPEADLQTAESRVNLGLSLFSKGRVKDALAQFETALTLDPNPMEAQAALYNKAAVMLTGRGEGKKAADCLRTALREYNLKFGTILNDPDLASFRALPEFKELQEEARLGGEDIGYSFRRDLKLISEVQAPFRGVRRFFYVAFSAAAGISTFFTIPRLFRAIKGGDGAPDIWETAGNAAINIGGIIALVLLFFWDNKKEEEQLAQISRDETLSRLPLRLSTNRVVELVQLRDTARPVSVDDFPSQIVHVKCCLYSLQY
;
A
#
# COMPACT_ATOMS: atom_id res chain seq x y z
N MET A 1 -44.22 41.77 -8.80
CA MET A 1 -44.90 40.57 -9.33
C MET A 1 -43.83 39.48 -9.42
N ALA A 2 -43.40 38.88 -8.31
CA ALA A 2 -44.05 37.75 -7.63
C ALA A 2 -44.14 36.54 -8.60
N LEU A 3 -43.52 35.38 -8.38
CA LEU A 3 -43.62 34.53 -7.19
C LEU A 3 -42.42 33.56 -7.11
N ALA A 4 -41.86 33.43 -5.90
CA ALA A 4 -41.05 32.30 -5.46
C ALA A 4 -41.98 31.17 -4.98
N ALA A 5 -41.54 29.90 -5.08
CA ALA A 5 -42.18 28.78 -4.39
C ALA A 5 -41.10 28.03 -3.60
N ALA A 6 -41.04 28.35 -2.32
CA ALA A 6 -40.35 27.61 -1.28
C ALA A 6 -41.20 26.40 -0.85
N LEU A 7 -40.55 25.30 -0.52
CA LEU A 7 -41.13 24.24 0.29
C LEU A 7 -40.22 24.04 1.50
N ALA A 8 -40.68 24.61 2.61
CA ALA A 8 -40.17 24.38 3.94
C ALA A 8 -40.73 23.04 4.47
N VAL A 9 -39.89 22.27 5.16
CA VAL A 9 -40.37 21.35 6.21
C VAL A 9 -39.59 21.66 7.49
N ASN A 10 -40.38 21.68 8.54
CA ASN A 10 -40.21 22.40 9.78
C ASN A 10 -39.32 21.66 10.79
N HIS A 11 -38.76 22.46 11.70
CA HIS A 11 -37.99 22.07 12.87
C HIS A 11 -38.77 21.19 13.85
N HIS A 12 -38.07 20.25 14.50
CA HIS A 12 -38.34 19.96 15.91
C HIS A 12 -37.09 20.22 16.75
N LEU A 13 -37.27 21.18 17.65
CA LEU A 13 -36.36 21.59 18.71
C LEU A 13 -36.04 20.43 19.65
N LEU A 14 -34.76 20.25 19.97
CA LEU A 14 -34.35 19.97 21.35
C LEU A 14 -33.14 20.85 21.66
N CYS A 15 -33.43 21.99 22.30
CA CYS A 15 -32.47 22.75 23.08
C CYS A 15 -31.99 21.89 24.25
N PHE A 16 -30.68 21.78 24.45
CA PHE A 16 -30.13 21.65 25.79
C PHE A 16 -28.89 22.54 25.95
N SER A 17 -28.82 23.10 27.14
CA SER A 17 -28.06 24.27 27.60
C SER A 17 -26.53 24.18 27.55
N ASN A 18 -25.94 25.37 27.65
CA ASN A 18 -24.53 25.79 27.68
C ASN A 18 -23.65 25.14 28.80
N PRO A 19 -22.34 25.44 28.93
CA PRO A 19 -21.25 24.47 28.94
C PRO A 19 -20.71 24.19 30.35
N ARG A 20 -20.18 22.99 30.61
CA ARG A 20 -19.27 22.78 31.75
C ARG A 20 -17.84 22.96 31.27
N THR A 21 -17.22 24.03 31.73
CA THR A 21 -15.77 24.24 31.73
C THR A 21 -15.09 23.06 32.43
N VAL A 22 -14.50 22.14 31.67
CA VAL A 22 -13.58 21.15 32.22
C VAL A 22 -12.19 21.75 32.19
N THR A 23 -11.76 22.25 33.35
CA THR A 23 -10.37 22.61 33.61
C THR A 23 -9.50 21.36 33.46
N TRP A 24 -8.73 21.30 32.38
CA TRP A 24 -7.71 20.27 32.19
C TRP A 24 -6.55 20.51 33.17
N VAL A 25 -6.45 19.66 34.18
CA VAL A 25 -5.24 19.51 34.99
C VAL A 25 -4.29 18.58 34.22
N PRO A 26 -3.05 18.99 33.91
CA PRO A 26 -2.12 18.13 33.19
C PRO A 26 -1.55 17.08 34.16
N THR A 27 -2.15 15.90 34.20
CA THR A 27 -1.52 14.73 34.80
C THR A 27 -0.34 14.31 33.92
N LYS A 28 0.87 14.34 34.50
CA LYS A 28 2.10 13.83 33.88
C LYS A 28 1.96 12.35 33.56
N LEU A 29 1.50 12.03 32.35
CA LEU A 29 1.65 10.70 31.76
C LEU A 29 3.10 10.53 31.32
N LYS A 30 3.82 9.63 31.99
CA LYS A 30 5.13 9.15 31.53
C LYS A 30 4.95 8.53 30.14
N PRO A 31 5.90 8.70 29.21
CA PRO A 31 5.78 8.15 27.87
C PRO A 31 5.96 6.63 27.92
N GLN A 32 4.86 5.89 27.92
CA GLN A 32 4.91 4.47 27.56
C GLN A 32 5.07 4.39 26.05
N LYS A 33 6.20 3.87 25.58
CA LYS A 33 6.37 3.44 24.19
C LYS A 33 5.33 2.35 23.92
N ARG A 34 4.23 2.68 23.25
CA ARG A 34 3.34 1.68 22.65
C ARG A 34 4.05 1.18 21.39
N ALA A 35 4.56 -0.05 21.46
CA ALA A 35 4.97 -0.78 20.27
C ALA A 35 3.69 -1.29 19.59
N TYR A 36 3.47 -0.90 18.34
CA TYR A 36 2.35 -1.33 17.50
C TYR A 36 2.70 -2.65 16.81
N LEU A 37 3.10 -3.64 17.61
CA LEU A 37 3.42 -4.97 17.12
C LEU A 37 2.15 -5.69 16.65
N CYS A 38 2.30 -6.58 15.66
CA CYS A 38 1.19 -7.34 15.12
C CYS A 38 0.69 -8.33 16.18
N LEU A 39 -0.46 -8.02 16.78
CA LEU A 39 -1.18 -8.89 17.70
C LEU A 39 -1.99 -9.87 16.87
N THR A 40 -1.71 -11.16 16.99
CA THR A 40 -2.59 -12.21 16.50
C THR A 40 -3.87 -12.17 17.34
N SER A 41 -4.95 -11.60 16.81
CA SER A 41 -6.30 -11.82 17.34
C SER A 41 -6.90 -13.00 16.59
N CYS A 42 -6.38 -14.20 16.83
CA CYS A 42 -6.98 -15.43 16.35
C CYS A 42 -8.06 -15.83 17.37
N THR A 43 -9.30 -15.41 17.18
CA THR A 43 -10.44 -16.03 17.88
C THR A 43 -10.51 -17.48 17.44
N SER A 44 -10.06 -18.39 18.29
CA SER A 44 -10.32 -19.82 18.16
C SER A 44 -11.83 -19.99 18.07
N SER A 45 -12.33 -20.23 16.86
CA SER A 45 -13.74 -20.54 16.63
C SER A 45 -13.96 -21.98 17.09
N SER A 46 -14.09 -22.18 18.40
CA SER A 46 -14.55 -23.45 18.95
C SER A 46 -16.03 -23.60 18.60
N SER A 47 -16.27 -24.23 17.46
CA SER A 47 -17.58 -24.74 17.07
C SER A 47 -18.08 -25.67 18.17
N SER A 48 -19.10 -25.18 18.88
CA SER A 48 -19.83 -25.88 19.91
C SER A 48 -20.63 -27.04 19.31
N SER A 49 -20.22 -28.27 19.62
CA SER A 49 -21.11 -29.44 19.60
C SER A 49 -20.94 -30.19 20.92
N SER A 50 -21.95 -30.02 21.76
CA SER A 50 -22.14 -30.74 23.02
C SER A 50 -22.50 -32.20 22.77
N SER A 51 -21.87 -33.15 23.49
CA SER A 51 -22.54 -34.26 24.20
C SER A 51 -21.57 -35.12 25.05
N SER A 52 -21.78 -35.06 26.36
CA SER A 52 -21.70 -36.11 27.40
C SER A 52 -20.44 -36.96 27.63
N SER A 53 -19.93 -36.75 28.86
CA SER A 53 -19.43 -37.75 29.83
C SER A 53 -18.22 -38.61 29.47
N SER A 54 -17.08 -38.30 30.09
CA SER A 54 -16.31 -39.25 30.93
C SER A 54 -15.19 -38.50 31.64
N SER A 55 -15.11 -38.74 32.94
CA SER A 55 -14.07 -38.30 33.86
C SER A 55 -12.68 -38.82 33.48
N SER A 56 -11.76 -37.89 33.20
CA SER A 56 -10.34 -38.04 33.50
C SER A 56 -9.72 -36.65 33.69
N THR A 57 -9.35 -36.35 34.93
CA THR A 57 -8.47 -35.23 35.27
C THR A 57 -7.10 -35.48 34.65
N SER A 58 -6.89 -34.94 33.45
CA SER A 58 -5.56 -34.62 32.94
C SER A 58 -5.34 -33.12 33.16
N PRO A 59 -4.22 -32.69 33.76
CA PRO A 59 -3.91 -31.27 33.83
C PRO A 59 -3.78 -30.75 32.40
N GLU A 60 -4.36 -29.58 32.11
CA GLU A 60 -4.05 -28.79 30.93
C GLU A 60 -2.54 -28.55 30.90
N ALA A 61 -1.82 -29.48 30.27
CA ALA A 61 -0.44 -29.29 29.90
C ALA A 61 -0.45 -28.16 28.89
N ASP A 62 0.00 -26.99 29.33
CA ASP A 62 0.57 -25.88 28.57
C ASP A 62 0.93 -26.32 27.13
N LEU A 63 -0.05 -26.31 26.22
CA LEU A 63 0.20 -26.57 24.82
C LEU A 63 0.93 -25.31 24.33
N GLN A 64 2.25 -25.40 24.34
CA GLN A 64 3.18 -24.39 23.86
C GLN A 64 2.95 -24.23 22.34
N THR A 65 1.92 -23.47 21.95
CA THR A 65 1.62 -23.15 20.56
C THR A 65 2.53 -22.04 20.04
N ALA A 66 2.68 -21.94 18.71
CA ALA A 66 3.41 -20.84 18.09
C ALA A 66 2.82 -19.48 18.49
N GLU A 67 1.49 -19.35 18.56
CA GLU A 67 0.83 -18.14 19.06
C GLU A 67 1.23 -17.79 20.50
N SER A 68 1.22 -18.76 21.43
CA SER A 68 1.64 -18.54 22.83
C SER A 68 3.08 -18.06 22.91
N ARG A 69 3.96 -18.60 22.06
CA ARG A 69 5.35 -18.15 21.93
C ARG A 69 5.47 -16.73 21.38
N VAL A 70 4.69 -16.36 20.36
CA VAL A 70 4.64 -14.98 19.84
C VAL A 70 4.22 -14.02 20.95
N ASN A 71 3.15 -14.33 21.67
CA ASN A 71 2.64 -13.50 22.77
C ASN A 71 3.65 -13.37 23.92
N LEU A 72 4.34 -14.47 24.27
CA LEU A 72 5.42 -14.44 25.25
C LEU A 72 6.59 -13.56 24.78
N GLY A 73 6.96 -13.66 23.50
CA GLY A 73 7.97 -12.79 22.88
C GLY A 73 7.62 -11.31 22.98
N LEU A 74 6.37 -10.94 22.67
CA LEU A 74 5.86 -9.58 22.84
C LEU A 74 5.93 -9.09 24.29
N SER A 75 5.52 -9.95 25.24
CA SER A 75 5.59 -9.64 26.67
C SER A 75 7.03 -9.42 27.14
N LEU A 76 7.97 -10.26 26.71
CA LEU A 76 9.39 -10.11 27.02
C LEU A 76 9.99 -8.85 26.39
N PHE A 77 9.61 -8.54 25.15
CA PHE A 77 10.04 -7.34 24.46
C PHE A 77 9.57 -6.07 25.19
N SER A 78 8.32 -6.04 25.66
CA SER A 78 7.79 -4.92 26.45
C SER A 78 8.55 -4.67 27.76
N LYS A 79 9.18 -5.72 28.31
CA LYS A 79 10.06 -5.67 29.49
C LYS A 79 11.51 -5.29 29.16
N GLY A 80 11.82 -4.98 27.89
CA GLY A 80 13.16 -4.66 27.42
C GLY A 80 14.07 -5.89 27.24
N ARG A 81 13.54 -7.11 27.39
CA ARG A 81 14.30 -8.36 27.24
C ARG A 81 14.36 -8.77 25.77
N VAL A 82 15.05 -7.96 24.96
CA VAL A 82 15.13 -8.09 23.49
C VAL A 82 15.63 -9.47 23.04
N LYS A 83 16.71 -9.97 23.66
CA LYS A 83 17.30 -11.28 23.29
C LYS A 83 16.34 -12.44 23.55
N ASP A 84 15.67 -12.41 24.70
CA ASP A 84 14.74 -13.45 25.09
C ASP A 84 13.48 -13.42 24.22
N ALA A 85 13.03 -12.22 23.85
CA ALA A 85 11.92 -12.05 22.91
C ALA A 85 12.23 -12.68 21.54
N LEU A 86 13.42 -12.42 20.99
CA LEU A 86 13.86 -13.03 19.72
C LEU A 86 13.86 -14.56 19.78
N ALA A 87 14.35 -15.14 20.88
CA ALA A 87 14.34 -16.59 21.07
C ALA A 87 12.91 -17.17 21.07
N GLN A 88 11.92 -16.45 21.62
CA GLN A 88 10.54 -16.89 21.57
C GLN A 88 9.94 -16.82 20.17
N PHE A 89 10.22 -15.77 19.39
CA PHE A 89 9.75 -15.70 17.99
C PHE A 89 10.41 -16.78 17.12
N GLU A 90 11.69 -17.09 17.36
CA GLU A 90 12.36 -18.20 16.68
C GLU A 90 11.74 -19.54 17.05
N THR A 91 11.43 -19.74 18.33
CA THR A 91 10.73 -20.96 18.75
C THR A 91 9.34 -21.05 18.13
N ALA A 92 8.60 -19.95 18.03
CA ALA A 92 7.29 -19.93 17.36
C ALA A 92 7.39 -20.42 15.91
N LEU A 93 8.44 -20.04 15.18
CA LEU A 93 8.67 -20.48 13.80
C LEU A 93 9.04 -21.97 13.69
N THR A 94 9.48 -22.60 14.78
CA THR A 94 9.80 -24.05 14.81
C THR A 94 8.63 -24.94 15.22
N LEU A 95 7.56 -24.38 15.77
CA LEU A 95 6.42 -25.11 16.35
C LEU A 95 5.26 -25.34 15.37
N ASP A 96 5.59 -25.54 14.09
CA ASP A 96 4.60 -25.71 13.00
C ASP A 96 3.51 -24.62 12.99
N PRO A 97 3.91 -23.34 12.82
CA PRO A 97 2.97 -22.22 12.85
C PRO A 97 2.02 -22.28 11.65
N ASN A 98 0.76 -21.89 11.87
CA ASN A 98 -0.09 -21.58 10.72
C ASN A 98 0.43 -20.32 9.98
N PRO A 99 -0.01 -20.04 8.73
CA PRO A 99 0.50 -18.92 7.96
C PRO A 99 0.40 -17.56 8.65
N MET A 100 -0.67 -17.33 9.44
CA MET A 100 -0.88 -16.07 10.16
C MET A 100 0.09 -15.92 11.35
N GLU A 101 0.34 -17.01 12.07
CA GLU A 101 1.29 -17.05 13.19
C GLU A 101 2.72 -16.89 12.70
N ALA A 102 3.08 -17.55 11.60
CA ALA A 102 4.40 -17.42 10.99
C ALA A 102 4.64 -15.99 10.50
N GLN A 103 3.65 -15.39 9.84
CA GLN A 103 3.66 -13.99 9.42
C GLN A 103 3.88 -13.06 10.62
N ALA A 104 3.12 -13.23 11.70
CA ALA A 104 3.22 -12.41 12.90
C ALA A 104 4.57 -12.61 13.61
N ALA A 105 5.06 -13.85 13.70
CA ALA A 105 6.34 -14.16 14.30
C ALA A 105 7.51 -13.51 13.53
N LEU A 106 7.53 -13.62 12.19
CA LEU A 106 8.53 -12.98 11.33
C LEU A 106 8.46 -11.45 11.43
N TYR A 107 7.26 -10.89 11.42
CA TYR A 107 7.04 -9.44 11.54
C TYR A 107 7.55 -8.89 12.87
N ASN A 108 7.12 -9.49 13.97
CA ASN A 108 7.50 -9.06 15.31
C ASN A 108 9.00 -9.30 15.56
N LYS A 109 9.57 -10.39 15.04
CA LYS A 109 11.01 -10.64 15.04
C LYS A 109 11.78 -9.52 14.33
N ALA A 110 11.34 -9.10 13.13
CA ALA A 110 11.96 -8.02 12.39
C ALA A 110 11.93 -6.68 13.16
N ALA A 111 10.77 -6.32 13.70
CA ALA A 111 10.61 -5.12 14.53
C ALA A 111 11.58 -5.12 15.74
N VAL A 112 11.69 -6.25 16.43
CA VAL A 112 12.59 -6.40 17.58
C VAL A 112 14.07 -6.28 17.16
N MET A 113 14.48 -6.87 16.04
CA MET A 113 15.85 -6.76 15.51
C MET A 113 16.27 -5.32 15.21
N LEU A 114 15.32 -4.51 14.72
CA LEU A 114 15.54 -3.09 14.42
C LEU A 114 15.76 -2.25 15.68
N THR A 115 15.09 -2.60 16.78
CA THR A 115 15.28 -1.91 18.07
C THR A 115 16.54 -2.35 18.81
N GLY A 116 16.97 -3.61 18.61
CA GLY A 116 17.97 -4.25 19.45
C GLY A 116 19.42 -3.90 19.11
N ARG A 117 19.77 -3.83 17.82
CA ARG A 117 21.21 -3.84 17.40
C ARG A 117 21.53 -3.25 16.03
N GLY A 118 20.59 -2.59 15.33
CA GLY A 118 20.84 -2.11 13.96
C GLY A 118 21.06 -3.26 12.96
N GLU A 119 20.51 -4.44 13.24
CA GLU A 119 20.57 -5.61 12.36
C GLU A 119 19.55 -5.48 11.22
N GLY A 120 19.61 -4.36 10.48
CA GLY A 120 18.67 -4.00 9.42
C GLY A 120 18.57 -5.06 8.32
N LYS A 121 19.70 -5.71 7.99
CA LYS A 121 19.74 -6.81 7.01
C LYS A 121 18.89 -7.99 7.41
N LYS A 122 19.07 -8.52 8.63
CA LYS A 122 18.28 -9.66 9.12
C LYS A 122 16.80 -9.31 9.27
N ALA A 123 16.50 -8.08 9.68
CA ALA A 123 15.13 -7.59 9.73
C ALA A 123 14.50 -7.52 8.33
N ALA A 124 15.25 -7.02 7.33
CA ALA A 124 14.81 -7.00 5.94
C ALA A 124 14.58 -8.42 5.40
N ASP A 125 15.43 -9.38 5.76
CA ASP A 125 15.25 -10.79 5.37
C ASP A 125 13.98 -11.39 6.00
N CYS A 126 13.73 -11.15 7.28
CA CYS A 126 12.50 -11.60 7.94
C CYS A 126 11.24 -11.00 7.27
N LEU A 127 11.29 -9.70 6.94
CA LEU A 127 10.20 -9.04 6.22
C LEU A 127 10.05 -9.55 4.79
N ARG A 128 11.16 -9.86 4.10
CA ARG A 128 11.17 -10.47 2.77
C ARG A 128 10.43 -11.80 2.78
N THR A 129 10.73 -12.66 3.75
CA THR A 129 10.00 -13.94 3.95
C THR A 129 8.53 -13.70 4.25
N ALA A 130 8.19 -12.77 5.15
CA ALA A 130 6.80 -12.45 5.48
C ALA A 130 5.99 -11.94 4.27
N LEU A 131 6.60 -11.10 3.43
CA LEU A 131 6.00 -10.58 2.20
C LEU A 131 5.81 -11.69 1.16
N ARG A 132 6.82 -12.55 0.98
CA ARG A 132 6.88 -13.58 -0.07
C ARG A 132 6.00 -14.79 0.25
N GLU A 133 6.21 -15.41 1.41
CA GLU A 133 5.62 -16.70 1.75
C GLU A 133 4.26 -16.55 2.43
N TYR A 134 4.09 -15.47 3.19
CA TYR A 134 2.91 -15.26 4.04
C TYR A 134 2.04 -14.07 3.61
N ASN A 135 2.24 -13.57 2.39
CA ASN A 135 1.43 -12.50 1.78
C ASN A 135 1.24 -11.27 2.68
N LEU A 136 2.27 -10.90 3.46
CA LEU A 136 2.26 -9.62 4.17
C LEU A 136 2.09 -8.49 3.17
N LYS A 137 1.20 -7.54 3.48
CA LYS A 137 1.04 -6.34 2.66
C LYS A 137 2.22 -5.43 2.90
N PHE A 138 2.88 -5.00 1.83
CA PHE A 138 3.96 -4.03 1.92
C PHE A 138 3.50 -2.72 2.58
N GLY A 139 2.23 -2.34 2.38
CA GLY A 139 1.60 -1.24 3.09
C GLY A 139 1.63 -1.36 4.62
N THR A 140 1.59 -2.58 5.19
CA THR A 140 1.72 -2.78 6.64
C THR A 140 3.08 -2.31 7.14
N ILE A 141 4.15 -2.64 6.41
CA ILE A 141 5.53 -2.20 6.73
C ILE A 141 5.65 -0.68 6.64
N LEU A 142 5.04 -0.09 5.62
CA LEU A 142 5.09 1.35 5.39
C LEU A 142 4.32 2.17 6.44
N ASN A 143 3.19 1.64 6.92
CA ASN A 143 2.29 2.33 7.85
C ASN A 143 2.64 2.08 9.33
N ASP A 144 3.52 1.13 9.64
CA ASP A 144 3.90 0.86 11.03
C ASP A 144 4.90 1.91 11.55
N PRO A 145 4.55 2.64 12.63
CA PRO A 145 5.48 3.55 13.30
C PRO A 145 6.71 2.85 13.90
N ASP A 146 6.61 1.58 14.31
CA ASP A 146 7.73 0.82 14.89
C ASP A 146 8.82 0.52 13.85
N LEU A 147 8.45 0.50 12.57
CA LEU A 147 9.36 0.32 11.44
C LEU A 147 9.85 1.65 10.84
N ALA A 148 9.53 2.79 11.45
CA ALA A 148 9.98 4.10 10.95
C ALA A 148 11.52 4.22 10.88
N SER A 149 12.24 3.61 11.83
CA SER A 149 13.71 3.57 11.81
C SER A 149 14.26 2.71 10.68
N PHE A 150 13.57 1.62 10.33
CA PHE A 150 13.93 0.76 9.20
C PHE A 150 13.82 1.50 7.88
N ARG A 151 12.79 2.33 7.72
CA ARG A 151 12.57 3.14 6.50
C ARG A 151 13.73 4.10 6.17
N ALA A 152 14.57 4.43 7.15
CA ALA A 152 15.77 5.25 6.94
C ALA A 152 17.01 4.45 6.49
N LEU A 153 16.97 3.12 6.60
CA LEU A 153 18.10 2.24 6.29
C LEU A 153 18.20 1.92 4.79
N PRO A 154 19.42 1.69 4.25
CA PRO A 154 19.58 1.29 2.85
C PRO A 154 18.90 -0.04 2.53
N GLU A 155 18.85 -0.97 3.49
CA GLU A 155 18.19 -2.26 3.33
C GLU A 155 16.69 -2.14 3.04
N PHE A 156 16.04 -1.10 3.58
CA PHE A 156 14.64 -0.83 3.26
C PHE A 156 14.48 -0.34 1.81
N LYS A 157 15.42 0.46 1.29
CA LYS A 157 15.39 0.88 -0.12
C LYS A 157 15.54 -0.30 -1.07
N GLU A 158 16.41 -1.25 -0.73
CA GLU A 158 16.55 -2.50 -1.48
C GLU A 158 15.25 -3.31 -1.47
N LEU A 159 14.63 -3.48 -0.30
CA LEU A 159 13.37 -4.20 -0.16
C LEU A 159 12.22 -3.50 -0.90
N GLN A 160 12.17 -2.18 -0.85
CA GLN A 160 11.19 -1.36 -1.58
C GLN A 160 11.39 -1.46 -3.10
N GLU A 161 12.64 -1.46 -3.56
CA GLU A 161 12.97 -1.60 -4.96
C GLU A 161 12.63 -3.00 -5.48
N GLU A 162 12.90 -4.05 -4.69
CA GLU A 162 12.47 -5.43 -4.99
C GLU A 162 10.93 -5.52 -5.12
N ALA A 163 10.21 -4.88 -4.19
CA ALA A 163 8.75 -4.78 -4.25
C ALA A 163 8.26 -3.97 -5.47
N ARG A 164 8.99 -2.92 -5.87
CA ARG A 164 8.64 -2.07 -7.02
C ARG A 164 8.87 -2.79 -8.35
N LEU A 165 10.01 -3.48 -8.50
CA LEU A 165 10.39 -4.18 -9.71
C LEU A 165 9.44 -5.34 -10.03
N GLY A 166 8.82 -5.95 -9.01
CA GLY A 166 7.76 -6.94 -9.23
C GLY A 166 8.29 -8.32 -9.60
N GLY A 167 9.27 -8.84 -8.85
CA GLY A 167 9.70 -10.25 -8.94
C GLY A 167 8.68 -11.23 -8.35
N GLU A 168 8.96 -12.54 -8.51
CA GLU A 168 8.04 -13.70 -8.39
C GLU A 168 6.89 -13.54 -7.37
N ASP A 169 7.10 -13.07 -6.13
CA ASP A 169 5.99 -13.00 -5.15
C ASP A 169 5.87 -11.70 -4.32
N ILE A 170 6.97 -10.98 -4.04
CA ILE A 170 6.94 -9.82 -3.12
C ILE A 170 6.28 -8.58 -3.74
N GLY A 171 6.63 -8.30 -5.00
CA GLY A 171 6.23 -7.03 -5.62
C GLY A 171 4.82 -7.02 -6.20
N TYR A 172 4.18 -8.18 -6.30
CA TYR A 172 2.86 -8.29 -6.91
C TYR A 172 1.76 -7.60 -6.07
N SER A 173 1.77 -7.80 -4.75
CA SER A 173 0.82 -7.15 -3.83
C SER A 173 1.04 -5.64 -3.79
N PHE A 174 2.30 -5.20 -3.67
CA PHE A 174 2.67 -3.79 -3.65
C PHE A 174 2.32 -3.05 -4.95
N ARG A 175 2.63 -3.64 -6.11
CA ARG A 175 2.27 -3.06 -7.41
C ARG A 175 0.76 -2.99 -7.59
N ARG A 176 0.01 -4.00 -7.13
CA ARG A 176 -1.46 -3.96 -7.17
C ARG A 176 -2.00 -2.79 -6.38
N ASP A 177 -1.54 -2.61 -5.14
CA ASP A 177 -2.00 -1.52 -4.29
C ASP A 177 -1.67 -0.16 -4.92
N LEU A 178 -0.45 0.02 -5.45
CA LEU A 178 -0.06 1.23 -6.19
C LEU A 178 -0.90 1.44 -7.45
N LYS A 179 -1.19 0.38 -8.20
CA LYS A 179 -2.03 0.44 -9.40
C LYS A 179 -3.44 0.91 -9.06
N LEU A 180 -4.04 0.38 -7.99
CA LEU A 180 -5.36 0.80 -7.53
C LEU A 180 -5.37 2.30 -7.18
N ILE A 181 -4.34 2.80 -6.49
CA ILE A 181 -4.21 4.25 -6.21
C ILE A 181 -4.10 5.06 -7.51
N SER A 182 -3.29 4.59 -8.46
CA SER A 182 -3.10 5.27 -9.75
C SER A 182 -4.34 5.24 -10.65
N GLU A 183 -5.17 4.20 -10.55
CA GLU A 183 -6.44 4.07 -11.28
C GLU A 183 -7.49 5.05 -10.74
N VAL A 184 -7.51 5.30 -9.44
CA VAL A 184 -8.34 6.36 -8.83
C VAL A 184 -7.96 7.73 -9.38
N GLN A 185 -6.66 7.98 -9.59
CA GLN A 185 -6.18 9.27 -10.09
C GLN A 185 -6.34 9.45 -11.62
N ALA A 186 -6.37 8.34 -12.38
CA ALA A 186 -6.55 8.34 -13.82
C ALA A 186 -7.67 7.35 -14.23
N PRO A 187 -8.94 7.76 -14.06
CA PRO A 187 -10.07 6.88 -14.31
C PRO A 187 -10.07 6.39 -15.76
N PHE A 188 -10.39 5.10 -15.94
CA PHE A 188 -10.52 4.40 -17.23
C PHE A 188 -9.23 4.17 -18.04
N ARG A 189 -8.02 4.32 -17.47
CA ARG A 189 -6.76 3.97 -18.17
C ARG A 189 -6.76 2.54 -18.72
N GLY A 190 -7.23 1.56 -17.93
CA GLY A 190 -7.33 0.17 -18.36
C GLY A 190 -8.24 -0.01 -19.58
N VAL A 191 -9.38 0.69 -19.61
CA VAL A 191 -10.33 0.68 -20.74
C VAL A 191 -9.67 1.22 -22.01
N ARG A 192 -8.93 2.32 -21.92
CA ARG A 192 -8.21 2.91 -23.06
C ARG A 192 -7.18 1.94 -23.66
N ARG A 193 -6.39 1.27 -22.83
CA ARG A 193 -5.41 0.28 -23.29
C ARG A 193 -6.05 -0.94 -23.94
N PHE A 194 -7.18 -1.39 -23.40
CA PHE A 194 -7.96 -2.45 -24.03
C PHE A 194 -8.34 -2.08 -25.47
N PHE A 195 -8.81 -0.85 -25.70
CA PHE A 195 -9.13 -0.38 -27.05
C PHE A 195 -7.91 -0.24 -27.95
N TYR A 196 -6.76 0.21 -27.44
CA TYR A 196 -5.52 0.25 -28.26
C TYR A 196 -5.13 -1.13 -28.78
N VAL A 197 -5.16 -2.14 -27.93
CA VAL A 197 -4.84 -3.53 -28.30
C VAL A 197 -5.90 -4.10 -29.22
N ALA A 198 -7.19 -3.94 -28.88
CA ALA A 198 -8.30 -4.47 -29.66
C ALA A 198 -8.34 -3.90 -31.08
N PHE A 199 -8.18 -2.58 -31.24
CA PHE A 199 -8.16 -1.95 -32.55
C PHE A 199 -6.89 -2.27 -33.34
N SER A 200 -5.73 -2.38 -32.67
CA SER A 200 -4.50 -2.83 -33.33
C SER A 200 -4.63 -4.26 -33.86
N ALA A 201 -5.23 -5.17 -33.07
CA ALA A 201 -5.50 -6.54 -33.48
C ALA A 201 -6.49 -6.61 -34.65
N ALA A 202 -7.58 -5.85 -34.59
CA ALA A 202 -8.57 -5.77 -35.67
C ALA A 202 -7.95 -5.25 -36.98
N ALA A 203 -7.18 -4.16 -36.92
CA ALA A 203 -6.46 -3.62 -38.05
C ALA A 203 -5.39 -4.60 -38.57
N GLY A 204 -4.72 -5.35 -37.68
CA GLY A 204 -3.76 -6.38 -38.03
C GLY A 204 -4.40 -7.52 -38.83
N ILE A 205 -5.55 -8.03 -38.39
CA ILE A 205 -6.32 -9.06 -39.11
C ILE A 205 -6.77 -8.51 -40.47
N SER A 206 -7.29 -7.29 -40.54
CA SER A 206 -7.67 -6.64 -41.79
C SER A 206 -6.49 -6.51 -42.77
N THR A 207 -5.33 -6.09 -42.27
CA THR A 207 -4.11 -5.92 -43.07
C THR A 207 -3.62 -7.27 -43.60
N PHE A 208 -3.70 -8.34 -42.78
CA PHE A 208 -3.32 -9.69 -43.18
C PHE A 208 -4.08 -10.18 -44.42
N PHE A 209 -5.38 -9.89 -44.53
CA PHE A 209 -6.16 -10.21 -45.72
C PHE A 209 -5.97 -9.22 -46.88
N THR A 210 -5.65 -7.96 -46.58
CA THR A 210 -5.47 -6.91 -47.59
C THR A 210 -4.12 -7.04 -48.32
N ILE A 211 -3.05 -7.50 -47.65
CA ILE A 211 -1.72 -7.63 -48.27
C ILE A 211 -1.71 -8.58 -49.49
N PRO A 212 -2.24 -9.81 -49.42
CA PRO A 212 -2.32 -10.68 -50.59
C PRO A 212 -3.19 -10.10 -51.72
N ARG A 213 -4.27 -9.40 -51.34
CA ARG A 213 -5.17 -8.72 -52.31
C ARG A 213 -4.43 -7.59 -53.03
N LEU A 214 -3.62 -6.81 -52.31
CA LEU A 214 -2.79 -5.75 -52.87
C LEU A 214 -1.74 -6.32 -53.82
N PHE A 215 -1.11 -7.44 -53.46
CA PHE A 215 -0.15 -8.11 -54.33
C PHE A 215 -0.78 -8.61 -55.64
N ARG A 216 -2.02 -9.12 -55.58
CA ARG A 216 -2.78 -9.49 -56.78
C ARG A 216 -3.15 -8.25 -57.61
N ALA A 217 -3.55 -7.15 -56.98
CA ALA A 217 -3.84 -5.89 -57.68
C ALA A 217 -2.61 -5.35 -58.43
N ILE A 218 -1.42 -5.40 -57.82
CA ILE A 218 -0.16 -4.98 -58.45
C ILE A 218 0.23 -5.88 -59.62
N LYS A 219 0.04 -7.20 -59.50
CA LYS A 219 0.34 -8.15 -60.59
C LYS A 219 -0.56 -7.99 -61.81
N GLY A 220 -1.75 -7.40 -61.65
CA GLY A 220 -2.74 -7.26 -62.72
C GLY A 220 -3.33 -8.59 -63.20
N GLY A 221 -4.25 -8.52 -64.16
CA GLY A 221 -4.95 -9.67 -64.75
C GLY A 221 -6.47 -9.54 -64.70
N ASP A 222 -7.16 -10.46 -65.39
CA ASP A 222 -8.63 -10.50 -65.39
C ASP A 222 -9.17 -10.76 -63.97
N GLY A 223 -10.04 -9.86 -63.50
CA GLY A 223 -10.60 -9.89 -62.15
C GLY A 223 -9.67 -9.36 -61.05
N ALA A 224 -8.60 -8.64 -61.40
CA ALA A 224 -7.76 -7.97 -60.41
C ALA A 224 -8.54 -6.85 -59.66
N PRO A 225 -8.37 -6.73 -58.33
CA PRO A 225 -9.01 -5.67 -57.55
C PRO A 225 -8.39 -4.29 -57.83
N ASP A 226 -9.16 -3.22 -57.58
CA ASP A 226 -8.67 -1.85 -57.76
C ASP A 226 -7.47 -1.54 -56.85
N ILE A 227 -6.40 -1.03 -57.46
CA ILE A 227 -5.12 -0.83 -56.77
C ILE A 227 -5.19 0.33 -55.77
N TRP A 228 -5.92 1.40 -56.10
CA TRP A 228 -5.94 2.61 -55.27
C TRP A 228 -6.82 2.40 -54.03
N GLU A 229 -7.96 1.75 -54.20
CA GLU A 229 -8.84 1.35 -53.10
C GLU A 229 -8.14 0.34 -52.18
N THR A 230 -7.50 -0.69 -52.75
CA THR A 230 -6.81 -1.72 -51.96
C THR A 230 -5.58 -1.16 -51.24
N ALA A 231 -4.81 -0.28 -51.90
CA ALA A 231 -3.66 0.38 -51.29
C ALA A 231 -4.09 1.37 -50.20
N GLY A 232 -5.15 2.14 -50.42
CA GLY A 232 -5.72 3.05 -49.43
C GLY A 232 -6.17 2.31 -48.16
N ASN A 233 -6.90 1.20 -48.32
CA ASN A 233 -7.33 0.36 -47.20
C ASN A 233 -6.16 -0.26 -46.42
N ALA A 234 -5.10 -0.69 -47.11
CA ALA A 234 -3.89 -1.16 -46.46
C ALA A 234 -3.17 -0.04 -45.69
N ALA A 235 -3.03 1.14 -46.31
CA ALA A 235 -2.37 2.30 -45.71
C ALA A 235 -3.09 2.80 -44.44
N ILE A 236 -4.42 2.86 -44.46
CA ILE A 236 -5.23 3.26 -43.29
C ILE A 236 -5.02 2.28 -42.13
N ASN A 237 -5.07 0.97 -42.38
CA ASN A 237 -4.88 -0.02 -41.33
C ASN A 237 -3.44 0.01 -40.77
N ILE A 238 -2.43 0.08 -41.63
CA ILE A 238 -1.02 0.16 -41.21
C ILE A 238 -0.76 1.46 -40.42
N GLY A 239 -1.22 2.60 -40.92
CA GLY A 239 -1.11 3.89 -40.23
C GLY A 239 -1.82 3.88 -38.87
N GLY A 240 -3.01 3.28 -38.81
CA GLY A 240 -3.77 3.09 -37.58
C GLY A 240 -3.01 2.25 -36.55
N ILE A 241 -2.45 1.10 -36.95
CA ILE A 241 -1.62 0.26 -36.07
C ILE A 241 -0.43 1.05 -35.53
N ILE A 242 0.32 1.75 -36.40
CA ILE A 242 1.48 2.53 -35.98
C ILE A 242 1.08 3.60 -34.95
N ALA A 243 0.02 4.36 -35.22
CA ALA A 243 -0.47 5.39 -34.31
C ALA A 243 -0.93 4.81 -32.96
N LEU A 244 -1.69 3.71 -32.96
CA LEU A 244 -2.16 3.05 -31.75
C LEU A 244 -1.02 2.46 -30.92
N VAL A 245 -0.01 1.88 -31.57
CA VAL A 245 1.19 1.36 -30.90
C VAL A 245 1.99 2.50 -30.25
N LEU A 246 2.18 3.62 -30.94
CA LEU A 246 2.84 4.80 -30.37
C LEU A 246 2.07 5.34 -29.16
N LEU A 247 0.74 5.45 -29.26
CA LEU A 247 -0.12 5.87 -28.15
C LEU A 247 -0.05 4.89 -26.96
N PHE A 248 0.01 3.59 -27.23
CA PHE A 248 0.16 2.56 -26.20
C PHE A 248 1.47 2.72 -25.43
N PHE A 249 2.60 2.85 -26.13
CA PHE A 249 3.89 3.06 -25.48
C PHE A 249 3.95 4.39 -24.72
N TRP A 250 3.36 5.45 -25.26
CA TRP A 250 3.31 6.74 -24.58
C TRP A 250 2.48 6.68 -23.28
N ASP A 251 1.35 5.98 -23.29
CA ASP A 251 0.51 5.81 -22.10
C ASP A 251 1.13 4.87 -21.07
N ASN A 252 1.96 3.90 -21.49
CA ASN A 252 2.76 3.08 -20.57
C ASN A 252 3.85 3.91 -19.90
N LYS A 253 4.58 4.72 -20.67
CA LYS A 253 5.59 5.62 -20.11
C LYS A 253 4.98 6.61 -19.10
N LYS A 254 3.83 7.21 -19.42
CA LYS A 254 3.11 8.09 -18.49
C LYS A 254 2.63 7.39 -17.23
N GLU A 255 2.22 6.12 -17.31
CA GLU A 255 1.86 5.35 -16.11
C GLU A 255 3.07 5.12 -15.21
N GLU A 256 4.22 4.75 -15.77
CA GLU A 256 5.44 4.57 -14.98
C GLU A 256 5.87 5.85 -14.29
N GLU A 257 5.82 6.99 -15.00
CA GLU A 257 6.10 8.31 -14.43
C GLU A 257 5.12 8.66 -13.29
N GLN A 258 3.83 8.38 -13.47
CA GLN A 258 2.83 8.61 -12.42
C GLN A 258 2.98 7.67 -11.23
N LEU A 259 3.26 6.39 -11.45
CA LEU A 259 3.51 5.43 -10.38
C LEU A 259 4.76 5.80 -9.58
N ALA A 260 5.82 6.25 -10.25
CA ALA A 260 7.02 6.76 -9.61
C ALA A 260 6.72 8.02 -8.78
N GLN A 261 5.92 8.94 -9.31
CA GLN A 261 5.50 10.14 -8.59
C GLN A 261 4.61 9.81 -7.38
N ILE A 262 3.63 8.92 -7.52
CA ILE A 262 2.76 8.46 -6.43
C ILE A 262 3.59 7.77 -5.35
N SER A 263 4.47 6.85 -5.73
CA SER A 263 5.38 6.18 -4.78
C SER A 263 6.23 7.20 -4.02
N ARG A 264 6.81 8.18 -4.73
CA ARG A 264 7.58 9.26 -4.09
C ARG A 264 6.71 10.09 -3.16
N ASP A 265 5.56 10.57 -3.61
CA ASP A 265 4.66 11.40 -2.81
C ASP A 265 4.10 10.63 -1.60
N GLU A 266 3.87 9.32 -1.74
CA GLU A 266 3.54 8.42 -0.64
C GLU A 266 4.70 8.33 0.37
N THR A 267 5.95 8.16 -0.07
CA THR A 267 7.11 8.20 0.84
C THR A 267 7.27 9.55 1.53
N LEU A 268 7.06 10.67 0.82
CA LEU A 268 7.16 12.01 1.39
C LEU A 268 6.03 12.29 2.39
N SER A 269 4.82 11.80 2.12
CA SER A 269 3.70 11.92 3.04
C SER A 269 3.95 11.23 4.38
N ARG A 270 4.85 10.24 4.42
CA ARG A 270 5.21 9.48 5.62
C ARG A 270 6.51 9.95 6.29
N LEU A 271 7.04 11.11 5.90
CA LEU A 271 8.22 11.68 6.52
C LEU A 271 7.91 12.15 7.96
N PRO A 272 8.66 11.70 8.98
CA PRO A 272 8.46 12.16 10.35
C PRO A 272 8.97 13.58 10.51
N LEU A 273 8.10 14.48 10.97
CA LEU A 273 8.42 15.85 11.33
C LEU A 273 8.45 16.01 12.84
N ARG A 274 9.47 16.70 13.36
CA ARG A 274 9.54 17.08 14.77
C ARG A 274 8.99 18.50 14.93
N LEU A 275 7.88 18.61 15.64
CA LEU A 275 7.25 19.89 15.96
C LEU A 275 8.05 20.63 17.05
N SER A 276 7.85 21.95 17.17
CA SER A 276 8.44 22.79 18.23
C SER A 276 8.06 22.32 19.64
N THR A 277 6.92 21.65 19.78
CA THR A 277 6.44 20.99 21.00
C THR A 277 7.16 19.68 21.31
N ASN A 278 8.20 19.32 20.56
CA ASN A 278 8.98 18.10 20.68
C ASN A 278 8.19 16.81 20.38
N ARG A 279 6.99 16.93 19.77
CA ARG A 279 6.18 15.81 19.28
C ARG A 279 6.60 15.46 17.85
N VAL A 280 6.76 14.17 17.56
CA VAL A 280 7.01 13.67 16.20
C VAL A 280 5.67 13.29 15.56
N VAL A 281 5.41 13.82 14.36
CA VAL A 281 4.15 13.69 13.62
C VAL A 281 4.50 13.44 12.15
N GLU A 282 3.80 12.53 11.47
CA GLU A 282 4.03 12.31 10.03
C GLU A 282 3.37 13.40 9.18
N LEU A 283 3.95 13.72 8.02
CA LEU A 283 3.45 14.77 7.13
C LEU A 283 1.98 14.56 6.72
N VAL A 284 1.54 13.32 6.57
CA VAL A 284 0.16 12.95 6.22
C VAL A 284 -0.85 13.37 7.28
N GLN A 285 -0.46 13.34 8.56
CA GLN A 285 -1.33 13.75 9.68
C GLN A 285 -1.57 15.27 9.68
N LEU A 286 -0.74 16.03 8.97
CA LEU A 286 -0.87 17.47 8.83
C LEU A 286 -1.66 17.88 7.57
N ARG A 287 -1.91 16.96 6.62
CA ARG A 287 -2.48 17.25 5.29
C ARG A 287 -3.78 18.07 5.34
N ASP A 288 -4.64 17.81 6.32
CA ASP A 288 -5.95 18.46 6.45
C ASP A 288 -5.95 19.57 7.52
N THR A 289 -4.88 19.72 8.28
CA THR A 289 -4.80 20.67 9.40
C THR A 289 -3.87 21.85 9.11
N ALA A 290 -2.82 21.66 8.31
CA ALA A 290 -1.83 22.67 8.02
C ALA A 290 -1.20 22.46 6.63
N ARG A 291 -0.85 23.56 5.95
CA ARG A 291 0.02 23.48 4.76
C ARG A 291 1.47 23.67 5.20
N PRO A 292 2.31 22.63 5.09
CA PRO A 292 3.74 22.76 5.33
C PRO A 292 4.39 23.60 4.22
N VAL A 293 5.13 24.64 4.60
CA VAL A 293 5.96 25.44 3.70
C VAL A 293 7.42 25.21 4.08
N SER A 294 8.22 24.71 3.13
CA SER A 294 9.67 24.62 3.32
C SER A 294 10.24 26.03 3.33
N VAL A 295 10.95 26.39 4.41
CA VAL A 295 11.72 27.63 4.46
C VAL A 295 13.18 27.23 4.39
N ASP A 296 13.71 27.21 3.17
CA ASP A 296 15.15 26.98 2.95
C ASP A 296 15.90 28.23 3.39
N ASP A 297 16.44 28.20 4.60
CA ASP A 297 17.44 29.16 5.04
C ASP A 297 18.53 28.39 5.83
N PHE A 298 19.74 28.37 5.27
CA PHE A 298 21.05 27.92 5.82
C PHE A 298 21.48 26.43 5.72
N PRO A 299 22.82 26.16 5.63
CA PRO A 299 23.41 24.92 5.12
C PRO A 299 23.52 23.81 6.19
N SER A 300 22.45 23.63 6.96
CA SER A 300 22.33 22.55 7.95
C SER A 300 21.39 21.49 7.38
N GLN A 301 21.69 20.20 7.57
CA GLN A 301 20.87 19.05 7.11
C GLN A 301 19.45 18.96 7.73
N ILE A 302 18.92 20.05 8.27
CA ILE A 302 17.63 20.14 8.96
C ILE A 302 16.73 21.08 8.16
N VAL A 303 15.76 20.50 7.44
CA VAL A 303 14.74 21.27 6.71
C VAL A 303 13.74 21.83 7.74
N HIS A 304 13.74 23.15 7.90
CA HIS A 304 12.75 23.84 8.75
C HIS A 304 11.43 24.02 7.98
N VAL A 305 10.45 23.17 8.30
CA VAL A 305 9.10 23.28 7.75
C VAL A 305 8.25 24.15 8.67
N LYS A 306 7.83 25.34 8.21
CA LYS A 306 6.82 26.14 8.90
C LYS A 306 5.44 25.71 8.42
N CYS A 307 4.56 25.34 9.35
CA CYS A 307 3.15 25.10 9.04
C CYS A 307 2.37 26.40 9.19
N CYS A 308 1.82 26.92 8.09
CA CYS A 308 0.80 27.96 8.18
C CYS A 308 -0.54 27.30 8.52
N LEU A 309 -1.05 27.55 9.73
CA LEU A 309 -2.42 27.25 10.11
C LEU A 309 -3.33 28.30 9.48
N TYR A 310 -4.03 27.96 8.40
CA TYR A 310 -5.16 28.77 7.95
C TYR A 310 -6.39 28.35 8.74
N SER A 311 -6.95 29.28 9.52
CA SER A 311 -8.32 29.16 10.02
C SER A 311 -9.25 29.32 8.81
N LEU A 312 -9.71 28.20 8.24
CA LEU A 312 -10.82 28.20 7.30
C LEU A 312 -12.10 28.39 8.14
N GLN A 313 -12.49 29.65 8.35
CA GLN A 313 -13.87 29.98 8.66
C GLN A 313 -14.68 29.84 7.36
N TYR A 314 -15.48 28.78 7.28
CA TYR A 314 -16.67 28.70 6.44
C TYR A 314 -17.83 28.21 7.28
#